data_AF-A0AAV5WSE5-F1
#
_entry.id   AF-A0AAV5WSE5-F1
#
_cell.length_a   1.000
_cell.length_b   1.000
_cell.length_c   1.000
_cell.angle_alpha   90.00
_cell.angle_beta   90.00
_cell.angle_gamma   90.00
#
_symmetry.space_group_name_H-M   'P 1'
#
loop_
_entity.id
_entity.type
_entity.pdbx_description
1 polymer ?
#
loop_
_entity_poly.entity_id
_entity_poly.type
_entity_poly.pdbx_seq_one_letter_code
_entity_poly.pdbx_strand_id
1 'polypeptide(L)'
;PLAVSQMRTSPSYDDEQIRLPSLERLREEKEPRSATAKHLTEKGKRGKKVMDTRSQRKARMQKYVLFKPGERFYKGKWEVTQLIDNGGFGVVYEAWNNEKSMFAALKAEPTTSTGESQLKQEILVLRTVNATGKTEHFPRIHAFSKHRNFAFIIMSLCGPNLKALRSCEMKQPRRERKPDDMVQDHYLLGVGSWVRVGMQSLYAIKTLHDFGFVHRDIKPANFVVGTGQDMTTIFMLDFGLSRSYAFKSRRDDLWSFFYILIEAHCGLPWQFELDRKELERIKCTISDKELTKNLPKRLRVCVSDLRLLDIYSRPDYAAIHRVLLELKTMESVNR
;
A
#
# COMPACT_ATOMS: atom_id res chain seq x y z
N PRO A 1 3.58 -52.05 -48.46
CA PRO A 1 4.62 -50.99 -48.54
C PRO A 1 4.50 -50.07 -47.30
N LEU A 2 5.23 -50.37 -46.22
CA LEU A 2 6.57 -49.80 -45.91
C LEU A 2 6.48 -48.29 -45.59
N ALA A 3 7.15 -47.68 -44.61
CA ALA A 3 7.99 -48.04 -43.47
C ALA A 3 8.32 -46.65 -42.82
N VAL A 4 8.15 -46.44 -41.51
CA VAL A 4 9.18 -46.52 -40.44
C VAL A 4 10.31 -45.46 -40.48
N SER A 5 10.37 -44.69 -39.37
CA SER A 5 11.54 -44.06 -38.69
C SER A 5 12.14 -42.78 -39.30
N GLN A 6 12.70 -41.80 -38.56
CA GLN A 6 13.36 -41.73 -37.23
C GLN A 6 13.05 -40.34 -36.61
N MET A 7 12.67 -40.17 -35.34
CA MET A 7 13.47 -40.14 -34.09
C MET A 7 14.77 -39.29 -34.11
N ARG A 8 14.78 -38.24 -33.27
CA ARG A 8 15.87 -37.83 -32.33
C ARG A 8 15.35 -36.65 -31.46
N THR A 9 14.85 -36.93 -30.25
CA THR A 9 15.50 -36.82 -28.92
C THR A 9 15.70 -35.39 -28.40
N SER A 10 14.94 -35.03 -27.36
CA SER A 10 15.30 -34.01 -26.36
C SER A 10 15.14 -34.61 -24.95
N PRO A 11 16.00 -34.24 -23.99
CA PRO A 11 16.31 -35.06 -22.83
C PRO A 11 15.38 -34.84 -21.64
N SER A 12 15.26 -35.90 -20.85
CA SER A 12 14.67 -35.98 -19.52
C SER A 12 15.24 -34.93 -18.57
N TYR A 13 14.35 -34.26 -17.83
CA TYR A 13 14.69 -33.65 -16.54
C TYR A 13 13.69 -34.12 -15.49
N ASP A 14 14.28 -34.51 -14.37
CA ASP A 14 13.72 -35.33 -13.31
C ASP A 14 12.52 -34.72 -12.59
N ASP A 15 11.58 -35.61 -12.29
CA ASP A 15 10.37 -35.40 -11.50
C ASP A 15 10.75 -35.45 -10.00
N GLU A 16 11.35 -34.38 -9.49
CA GLU A 16 11.45 -34.18 -8.04
C GLU A 16 10.14 -33.56 -7.52
N GLN A 17 9.24 -34.45 -7.09
CA GLN A 17 8.12 -34.14 -6.22
C GLN A 17 8.59 -33.35 -4.99
N ILE A 18 8.38 -32.05 -4.99
CA ILE A 18 8.42 -31.23 -3.77
C ILE A 18 7.19 -31.64 -2.93
N ARG A 19 7.40 -32.60 -2.01
CA ARG A 19 6.44 -32.97 -0.99
C ARG A 19 6.13 -31.77 -0.10
N LEU A 20 4.95 -31.18 -0.29
CA LEU A 20 4.33 -30.29 0.69
C LEU A 20 4.17 -31.05 2.02
N PRO A 21 4.54 -30.47 3.18
CA PRO A 21 4.29 -31.11 4.47
C PRO A 21 2.78 -31.32 4.66
N SER A 22 2.39 -32.56 4.97
CA SER A 22 0.99 -32.93 5.19
C SER A 22 0.37 -32.13 6.35
N LEU A 23 -0.88 -31.72 6.15
CA LEU A 23 -1.74 -30.93 7.05
C LEU A 23 -2.01 -31.59 8.43
N GLU A 24 -1.40 -32.74 8.72
CA GLU A 24 -1.64 -33.52 9.94
C GLU A 24 -0.69 -33.20 11.10
N ARG A 25 0.39 -32.43 10.89
CA ARG A 25 1.34 -32.07 11.97
C ARG A 25 0.97 -30.80 12.77
N LEU A 26 -0.21 -30.21 12.54
CA LEU A 26 -0.69 -29.02 13.25
C LEU A 26 -1.83 -29.32 14.25
N ARG A 27 -2.06 -30.59 14.61
CA ARG A 27 -3.15 -31.01 15.51
C ARG A 27 -2.74 -31.47 16.92
N GLU A 28 -1.49 -31.26 17.33
CA GLU A 28 -1.06 -31.56 18.71
C GLU A 28 -0.54 -30.31 19.43
N GLU A 29 -1.40 -29.32 19.64
CA GLU A 29 -1.28 -28.45 20.81
C GLU A 29 -2.50 -28.68 21.70
N LYS A 30 -2.30 -29.55 22.70
CA LYS A 30 -3.28 -29.89 23.72
C LYS A 30 -3.68 -28.64 24.51
N GLU A 31 -4.99 -28.48 24.71
CA GLU A 31 -5.58 -27.55 25.67
C GLU A 31 -4.96 -27.71 27.08
N PRO A 32 -4.59 -26.63 27.79
CA PRO A 32 -4.29 -26.75 29.21
C PRO A 32 -5.60 -26.77 30.01
N ARG A 33 -5.93 -27.96 30.52
CA ARG A 33 -6.92 -28.17 31.59
C ARG A 33 -6.49 -27.45 32.87
N SER A 34 -7.48 -26.96 33.60
CA SER A 34 -7.38 -26.35 34.93
C SER A 34 -6.66 -27.25 35.94
N ALA A 35 -5.64 -26.71 36.64
CA ALA A 35 -5.29 -27.13 37.99
C ALA A 35 -4.29 -26.15 38.63
N THR A 36 -4.74 -25.50 39.70
CA THR A 36 -4.03 -25.15 40.94
C THR A 36 -2.73 -24.35 40.90
N ALA A 37 -2.81 -23.18 41.54
CA ALA A 37 -1.72 -22.32 41.96
C ALA A 37 -0.69 -23.03 42.86
N LYS A 38 0.52 -22.45 42.85
CA LYS A 38 1.68 -22.67 43.74
C LYS A 38 2.71 -23.71 43.28
N HIS A 39 3.58 -23.30 42.36
CA HIS A 39 5.05 -23.40 42.46
C HIS A 39 5.64 -23.11 41.07
N LEU A 40 6.48 -22.08 40.97
CA LEU A 40 7.56 -21.87 40.00
C LEU A 40 7.93 -20.38 39.99
N THR A 41 8.55 -19.94 41.08
CA THR A 41 9.53 -18.86 41.01
C THR A 41 10.77 -19.39 40.30
N GLU A 42 11.34 -18.56 39.41
CA GLU A 42 12.59 -18.77 38.67
C GLU A 42 12.52 -19.60 37.37
N LYS A 43 12.23 -18.92 36.26
CA LYS A 43 13.10 -18.78 35.06
C LYS A 43 12.28 -18.33 33.86
N GLY A 44 12.67 -17.20 33.27
CA GLY A 44 12.12 -16.75 31.98
C GLY A 44 12.06 -15.24 31.81
N LYS A 45 13.19 -14.53 31.91
CA LYS A 45 13.32 -13.18 31.35
C LYS A 45 13.20 -13.26 29.82
N ARG A 46 11.97 -13.32 29.29
CA ARG A 46 11.71 -12.92 27.89
C ARG A 46 11.96 -11.42 27.82
N GLY A 47 13.12 -11.03 27.29
CA GLY A 47 13.50 -9.64 27.12
C GLY A 47 12.40 -8.86 26.37
N LYS A 48 11.89 -7.79 26.98
CA LYS A 48 11.05 -6.81 26.28
C LYS A 48 11.83 -6.32 25.05
N LYS A 49 11.28 -6.49 23.84
CA LYS A 49 11.76 -5.83 22.63
C LYS A 49 11.76 -4.31 22.90
N VAL A 50 12.94 -3.72 23.07
CA VAL A 50 13.06 -2.26 23.17
C VAL A 50 12.99 -1.72 21.75
N MET A 51 11.90 -1.02 21.41
CA MET A 51 11.83 -0.26 20.16
C MET A 51 12.75 0.96 20.26
N ASP A 52 13.57 1.19 19.25
CA ASP A 52 14.41 2.39 19.15
C ASP A 52 13.55 3.65 19.28
N THR A 53 14.02 4.60 20.10
CA THR A 53 13.45 5.95 20.21
C THR A 53 13.56 6.70 18.88
N ARG A 54 12.72 7.72 18.69
CA ARG A 54 12.73 8.56 17.46
C ARG A 54 14.11 9.19 17.21
N SER A 55 14.79 9.63 18.26
CA SER A 55 16.14 10.23 18.17
C SER A 55 17.19 9.21 17.73
N GLN A 56 17.16 7.99 18.29
CA GLN A 56 18.05 6.90 17.89
C GLN A 56 17.84 6.50 16.42
N ARG A 57 16.58 6.43 15.95
CA ARG A 57 16.28 6.15 14.54
C ARG A 57 16.86 7.22 13.62
N LYS A 58 16.67 8.50 13.95
CA LYS A 58 17.21 9.62 13.16
C LYS A 58 18.73 9.59 13.07
N ALA A 59 19.43 9.30 14.17
CA ALA A 59 20.89 9.19 14.17
C ALA A 59 21.38 8.01 13.29
N ARG A 60 20.71 6.86 13.35
CA ARG A 60 21.04 5.70 12.50
C ARG A 60 20.78 5.97 11.03
N MET A 61 19.70 6.69 10.71
CA MET A 61 19.41 7.11 9.35
C MET A 61 20.53 7.97 8.77
N GLN A 62 20.91 9.02 9.50
CA GLN A 62 22.02 9.91 9.11
C GLN A 62 23.33 9.16 8.92
N LYS A 63 23.57 8.12 9.72
CA LYS A 63 24.81 7.36 9.68
C LYS A 63 24.88 6.32 8.55
N TYR A 64 23.77 5.67 8.21
CA TYR A 64 23.82 4.43 7.40
C TYR A 64 23.09 4.48 6.07
N VAL A 65 22.18 5.44 5.86
CA VAL A 65 21.35 5.49 4.63
C VAL A 65 21.30 6.88 4.01
N LEU A 66 22.16 7.81 4.44
CA LEU A 66 22.31 9.10 3.81
C LEU A 66 23.40 9.05 2.73
N PHE A 67 23.01 8.68 1.51
CA PHE A 67 23.89 8.57 0.36
C PHE A 67 24.06 9.90 -0.36
N LYS A 68 25.23 10.11 -0.94
CA LYS A 68 25.57 11.26 -1.78
C LYS A 68 25.23 10.98 -3.26
N PRO A 69 24.91 12.04 -4.03
CA PRO A 69 24.85 11.93 -5.49
C PRO A 69 26.14 11.32 -6.06
N GLY A 70 26.00 10.44 -7.04
CA GLY A 70 27.10 9.68 -7.66
C GLY A 70 27.42 8.34 -6.97
N GLU A 71 26.90 8.07 -5.77
CA GLU A 71 27.06 6.76 -5.14
C GLU A 71 26.36 5.66 -5.95
N ARG A 72 27.04 4.51 -6.14
CA ARG A 72 26.54 3.43 -7.01
C ARG A 72 26.10 2.20 -6.24
N PHE A 73 24.98 1.62 -6.65
CA PHE A 73 24.33 0.46 -6.05
C PHE A 73 24.22 -0.70 -7.04
N TYR A 74 24.03 -1.90 -6.48
CA TYR A 74 23.77 -3.13 -7.22
C TYR A 74 24.78 -3.37 -8.36
N LYS A 75 26.04 -3.58 -7.98
CA LYS A 75 27.19 -3.80 -8.89
C LYS A 75 27.47 -2.62 -9.83
N GLY A 76 27.29 -1.39 -9.36
CA GLY A 76 27.60 -0.19 -10.15
C GLY A 76 26.52 0.26 -11.13
N LYS A 77 25.42 -0.51 -11.26
CA LYS A 77 24.39 -0.32 -12.30
C LYS A 77 23.43 0.84 -12.03
N TRP A 78 23.28 1.23 -10.77
CA TRP A 78 22.35 2.28 -10.35
C TRP A 78 23.11 3.38 -9.63
N GLU A 79 23.02 4.60 -10.10
CA GLU A 79 23.71 5.76 -9.55
C GLU A 79 22.70 6.69 -8.87
N VAL A 80 22.93 7.02 -7.60
CA VAL A 80 22.08 7.97 -6.86
C VAL A 80 22.20 9.35 -7.49
N THR A 81 21.08 9.99 -7.80
CA THR A 81 21.06 11.34 -8.39
C THR A 81 20.63 12.37 -7.36
N GLN A 82 19.43 12.23 -6.80
CA GLN A 82 18.86 13.20 -5.87
C GLN A 82 18.07 12.54 -4.74
N LEU A 83 17.99 13.22 -3.60
CA LEU A 83 17.14 12.84 -2.49
C LEU A 83 15.68 13.23 -2.80
N ILE A 84 14.75 12.27 -2.73
CA ILE A 84 13.31 12.49 -2.93
C ILE A 84 12.61 12.71 -1.58
N ASP A 85 12.83 11.81 -0.62
CA ASP A 85 12.16 11.85 0.67
C ASP A 85 13.06 11.33 1.80
N ASN A 86 12.91 11.93 2.97
CA ASN A 86 13.64 11.57 4.19
C ASN A 86 12.63 11.32 5.32
N GLY A 87 11.96 10.18 5.22
CA GLY A 87 10.86 9.78 6.11
C GLY A 87 11.34 9.16 7.43
N GLY A 88 10.41 8.81 8.32
CA GLY A 88 10.77 8.28 9.65
C GLY A 88 11.31 6.84 9.67
N PHE A 89 11.14 6.10 8.57
CA PHE A 89 11.48 4.66 8.48
C PHE A 89 12.63 4.37 7.52
N GLY A 90 12.94 5.30 6.62
CA GLY A 90 13.95 5.14 5.58
C GLY A 90 14.08 6.40 4.73
N VAL A 91 14.98 6.34 3.77
CA VAL A 91 15.29 7.43 2.85
C VAL A 91 15.03 6.96 1.43
N VAL A 92 14.44 7.83 0.60
CA VAL A 92 14.12 7.56 -0.80
C VAL A 92 14.91 8.51 -1.68
N TYR A 93 15.57 7.94 -2.68
CA TYR A 93 16.38 8.64 -3.67
C TYR A 93 15.85 8.35 -5.07
N GLU A 94 16.10 9.27 -5.98
CA GLU A 94 16.12 8.97 -7.39
C GLU A 94 17.46 8.31 -7.73
N ALA A 95 17.43 7.30 -8.59
CA ALA A 95 18.61 6.63 -9.10
C ALA A 95 18.51 6.43 -10.62
N TRP A 96 19.60 6.70 -11.32
CA TRP A 96 19.73 6.52 -12.75
C TRP A 96 20.42 5.19 -13.09
N ASN A 97 19.93 4.49 -14.11
CA ASN A 97 20.59 3.32 -14.67
C ASN A 97 21.02 3.56 -16.12
N ASN A 98 22.33 3.57 -16.36
CA ASN A 98 22.91 3.78 -17.68
C ASN A 98 22.58 2.65 -18.67
N GLU A 99 22.56 1.39 -18.23
CA GLU A 99 22.31 0.24 -19.11
C GLU A 99 20.86 0.20 -19.61
N LYS A 100 19.93 0.63 -18.76
CA LYS A 100 18.48 0.61 -19.04
C LYS A 100 17.95 1.97 -19.51
N SER A 101 18.78 3.00 -19.50
CA SER A 101 18.41 4.39 -19.78
C SER A 101 17.14 4.82 -19.06
N MET A 102 17.08 4.59 -17.74
CA MET A 102 15.88 4.90 -16.94
C MET A 102 16.19 5.39 -15.53
N PHE A 103 15.28 6.22 -15.01
CA PHE A 103 15.22 6.58 -13.60
C PHE A 103 14.38 5.58 -12.79
N ALA A 104 14.75 5.38 -11.53
CA ALA A 104 14.05 4.55 -10.55
C ALA A 104 14.08 5.20 -9.17
N ALA A 105 13.20 4.75 -8.27
CA ALA A 105 13.25 5.09 -6.86
C ALA A 105 14.10 4.06 -6.11
N LEU A 106 15.14 4.52 -5.41
CA LEU A 106 15.94 3.73 -4.47
C LEU A 106 15.48 4.07 -3.05
N LYS A 107 14.84 3.12 -2.37
CA LYS A 107 14.44 3.24 -0.97
C LYS A 107 15.38 2.40 -0.10
N ALA A 108 15.92 3.00 0.96
CA ALA A 108 16.82 2.33 1.89
C ALA A 108 16.41 2.53 3.35
N GLU A 109 16.56 1.47 4.15
CA GLU A 109 16.28 1.48 5.59
C GLU A 109 17.47 0.91 6.38
N PRO A 110 17.86 1.50 7.53
CA PRO A 110 18.86 0.91 8.41
C PRO A 110 18.44 -0.48 8.91
N THR A 111 19.37 -1.43 8.94
CA THR A 111 19.11 -2.80 9.41
C THR A 111 18.90 -2.81 10.92
N THR A 112 17.69 -3.12 11.40
CA THR A 112 17.40 -3.21 12.83
C THR A 112 17.97 -4.49 13.47
N SER A 113 18.29 -4.43 14.76
CA SER A 113 18.76 -5.59 15.54
C SER A 113 17.66 -6.64 15.74
N THR A 114 16.39 -6.24 15.67
CA THR A 114 15.23 -7.13 15.85
C THR A 114 14.87 -7.93 14.59
N GLY A 115 15.44 -7.61 13.42
CA GLY A 115 15.15 -8.28 12.15
C GLY A 115 13.78 -7.96 11.54
N GLU A 116 12.94 -7.20 12.25
CA GLU A 116 11.69 -6.64 11.73
C GLU A 116 11.99 -5.33 11.00
N SER A 117 11.74 -5.32 9.69
CA SER A 117 11.90 -4.15 8.81
C SER A 117 10.66 -4.02 7.94
N GLN A 118 10.18 -2.78 7.80
CA GLN A 118 9.09 -2.45 6.90
C GLN A 118 9.50 -2.72 5.45
N LEU A 119 10.74 -2.37 5.08
CA LEU A 119 11.29 -2.68 3.76
C LEU A 119 11.28 -4.17 3.43
N LYS A 120 11.57 -5.05 4.39
CA LYS A 120 11.53 -6.50 4.17
C LYS A 120 10.11 -6.95 3.81
N GLN A 121 9.10 -6.42 4.50
CA GLN A 121 7.70 -6.72 4.21
C GLN A 121 7.30 -6.15 2.83
N GLU A 122 7.79 -4.95 2.52
CA GLU A 122 7.53 -4.30 1.23
C GLU A 122 8.11 -5.08 0.05
N ILE A 123 9.37 -5.51 0.16
CA ILE A 123 10.01 -6.40 -0.82
C ILE A 123 9.22 -7.70 -0.97
N LEU A 124 8.77 -8.31 0.13
CA LEU A 124 7.99 -9.56 0.08
C LEU A 124 6.70 -9.40 -0.73
N VAL A 125 5.92 -8.37 -0.43
CA VAL A 125 4.64 -8.10 -1.11
C VAL A 125 4.87 -7.78 -2.58
N LEU A 126 5.75 -6.82 -2.89
CA LEU A 126 6.03 -6.42 -4.27
C LEU A 126 6.61 -7.58 -5.10
N ARG A 127 7.50 -8.40 -4.54
CA ARG A 127 8.00 -9.59 -5.25
C ARG A 127 6.90 -10.59 -5.56
N THR A 128 5.96 -10.79 -4.62
CA THR A 128 4.84 -11.71 -4.81
C THR A 128 3.91 -11.20 -5.91
N VAL A 129 3.57 -9.91 -5.86
CA VAL A 129 2.68 -9.28 -6.85
C VAL A 129 3.35 -9.16 -8.23
N ASN A 130 4.68 -8.99 -8.29
CA ASN A 130 5.43 -8.94 -9.55
C ASN A 130 5.86 -10.34 -10.06
N ALA A 131 5.55 -11.43 -9.37
CA ALA A 131 6.05 -12.77 -9.71
C ALA A 131 5.58 -13.23 -11.10
N THR A 132 4.38 -12.83 -11.51
CA THR A 132 3.77 -13.15 -12.81
C THR A 132 4.04 -12.10 -13.90
N GLY A 133 4.88 -11.09 -13.63
CA GLY A 133 5.21 -10.02 -14.57
C GLY A 133 4.73 -8.63 -14.13
N LYS A 134 4.39 -7.78 -15.11
CA LYS A 134 3.84 -6.44 -14.84
C LYS A 134 2.42 -6.61 -14.29
N THR A 135 2.22 -6.19 -13.05
CA THR A 135 0.90 -6.08 -12.43
C THR A 135 0.54 -4.60 -12.34
N GLU A 136 -0.57 -4.21 -12.94
CA GLU A 136 -1.02 -2.82 -12.93
C GLU A 136 -1.17 -2.29 -11.51
N HIS A 137 -0.87 -0.99 -11.32
CA HIS A 137 -0.92 -0.29 -10.04
C HIS A 137 0.11 -0.71 -8.98
N PHE A 138 1.07 -1.58 -9.31
CA PHE A 138 2.20 -1.90 -8.42
C PHE A 138 3.53 -1.55 -9.08
N PRO A 139 4.43 -0.83 -8.38
CA PRO A 139 5.77 -0.56 -8.88
C PRO A 139 6.50 -1.85 -9.23
N ARG A 140 7.28 -1.82 -10.30
CA ARG A 140 8.13 -2.96 -10.67
C ARG A 140 9.41 -2.92 -9.84
N ILE A 141 9.76 -4.04 -9.23
CA ILE A 141 11.10 -4.20 -8.63
C ILE A 141 12.16 -4.33 -9.73
N HIS A 142 13.21 -3.53 -9.61
CA HIS A 142 14.41 -3.61 -10.45
C HIS A 142 15.58 -4.28 -9.75
N ALA A 143 15.75 -4.05 -8.45
CA ALA A 143 16.78 -4.67 -7.63
C ALA A 143 16.40 -4.55 -6.14
N PHE A 144 16.98 -5.38 -5.29
CA PHE A 144 16.95 -5.23 -3.84
C PHE A 144 18.13 -5.98 -3.24
N SER A 145 18.58 -5.58 -2.05
CA SER A 145 19.62 -6.29 -1.32
C SER A 145 19.60 -5.94 0.16
N LYS A 146 20.21 -6.81 0.97
CA LYS A 146 20.47 -6.56 2.39
C LYS A 146 21.98 -6.47 2.60
N HIS A 147 22.43 -5.35 3.16
CA HIS A 147 23.79 -5.14 3.62
C HIS A 147 23.86 -5.24 5.15
N ARG A 148 25.08 -5.16 5.69
CA ARG A 148 25.34 -5.21 7.14
C ARG A 148 24.55 -4.14 7.91
N ASN A 149 24.54 -2.90 7.41
CA ASN A 149 24.01 -1.75 8.13
C ASN A 149 22.66 -1.23 7.60
N PHE A 150 22.28 -1.61 6.38
CA PHE A 150 21.03 -1.19 5.74
C PHE A 150 20.53 -2.24 4.75
N ALA A 151 19.27 -2.13 4.38
CA ALA A 151 18.68 -2.84 3.23
C ALA A 151 18.15 -1.80 2.25
N PHE A 152 18.06 -2.17 0.97
CA PHE A 152 17.49 -1.29 -0.05
C PHE A 152 16.65 -2.07 -1.06
N ILE A 153 15.73 -1.35 -1.70
CA ILE A 153 14.97 -1.76 -2.88
C ILE A 153 15.09 -0.65 -3.93
N ILE A 154 15.20 -1.04 -5.20
CA ILE A 154 15.13 -0.16 -6.35
C ILE A 154 13.88 -0.57 -7.13
N MET A 155 12.95 0.35 -7.28
CA MET A 155 11.64 0.12 -7.92
C MET A 155 11.28 1.25 -8.88
N SER A 156 10.22 1.08 -9.67
CA SER A 156 9.73 2.11 -10.58
C SER A 156 9.60 3.48 -9.89
N LEU A 157 10.09 4.53 -10.55
CA LEU A 157 9.93 5.90 -10.07
C LEU A 157 8.50 6.39 -10.34
N CYS A 158 7.82 6.81 -9.29
CA CYS A 158 6.47 7.37 -9.36
C CYS A 158 6.48 8.89 -9.16
N GLY A 159 5.39 9.53 -9.56
CA GLY A 159 5.17 10.96 -9.41
C GLY A 159 4.55 11.32 -8.05
N PRO A 160 3.90 12.50 -7.95
CA PRO A 160 3.28 12.96 -6.72
C PRO A 160 2.19 12.02 -6.20
N ASN A 161 2.05 11.95 -4.87
CA ASN A 161 0.93 11.26 -4.23
C ASN A 161 -0.37 12.08 -4.29
N LEU A 162 -1.51 11.41 -4.09
CA LEU A 162 -2.83 12.06 -4.13
C LEU A 162 -2.97 13.20 -3.10
N LYS A 163 -2.31 13.07 -1.94
CA LYS A 163 -2.30 14.14 -0.92
C LYS A 163 -1.60 15.41 -1.43
N ALA A 164 -0.48 15.25 -2.13
CA ALA A 164 0.29 16.35 -2.70
C ALA A 164 -0.46 17.02 -3.87
N LEU A 165 -1.01 16.23 -4.80
CA LEU A 165 -1.80 16.75 -5.93
C LEU A 165 -2.95 17.65 -5.47
N ARG A 166 -3.66 17.20 -4.44
CA ARG A 166 -4.73 17.97 -3.81
C ARG A 166 -4.24 19.31 -3.23
N SER A 167 -3.09 19.29 -2.56
CA SER A 167 -2.51 20.48 -1.93
C SER A 167 -2.01 21.51 -2.97
N CYS A 168 -1.67 21.06 -4.17
CA CYS A 168 -1.30 21.92 -5.31
C CYS A 168 -2.51 22.59 -5.97
N GLU A 169 -3.63 21.87 -6.16
CA GLU A 169 -4.87 22.46 -6.70
C GLU A 169 -5.43 23.56 -5.79
N MET A 170 -5.24 23.42 -4.48
CA MET A 170 -5.69 24.41 -3.49
C MET A 170 -4.91 25.74 -3.52
N LYS A 171 -3.75 25.78 -4.19
CA LYS A 171 -2.86 26.97 -4.24
C LYS A 171 -2.97 27.78 -5.54
N GLN A 172 -3.70 27.32 -6.55
CA GLN A 172 -3.86 28.09 -7.78
C GLN A 172 -4.84 29.26 -7.54
N PRO A 173 -4.55 30.48 -8.03
CA PRO A 173 -5.47 31.61 -7.92
C PRO A 173 -6.74 31.28 -8.71
N ARG A 174 -7.82 30.95 -8.00
CA ARG A 174 -9.13 30.79 -8.61
C ARG A 174 -9.57 32.16 -9.13
N ARG A 175 -9.92 32.23 -10.42
CA ARG A 175 -10.55 33.40 -11.05
C ARG A 175 -11.60 34.01 -10.10
N GLU A 176 -11.58 35.33 -9.94
CA GLU A 176 -12.53 36.10 -9.14
C GLU A 176 -13.96 35.60 -9.37
N ARG A 177 -14.54 34.96 -8.35
CA ARG A 177 -15.91 34.45 -8.36
C ARG A 177 -16.60 34.78 -7.05
N LYS A 178 -17.92 34.95 -7.14
CA LYS A 178 -18.78 35.61 -6.17
C LYS A 178 -18.84 34.86 -4.81
N PRO A 179 -19.01 35.59 -3.70
CA PRO A 179 -18.94 35.05 -2.34
C PRO A 179 -20.09 34.11 -1.93
N ASP A 180 -21.24 34.11 -2.61
CA ASP A 180 -22.37 33.24 -2.24
C ASP A 180 -22.23 31.76 -2.70
N ASP A 181 -21.26 31.44 -3.57
CA ASP A 181 -20.97 30.07 -4.01
C ASP A 181 -19.96 29.33 -3.07
N MET A 182 -19.55 29.97 -1.97
CA MET A 182 -18.40 29.54 -1.15
C MET A 182 -18.57 28.21 -0.38
N VAL A 183 -19.79 27.70 -0.19
CA VAL A 183 -20.02 26.51 0.67
C VAL A 183 -19.96 25.20 -0.13
N GLN A 184 -20.14 25.23 -1.45
CA GLN A 184 -20.24 24.03 -2.29
C GLN A 184 -18.96 23.71 -3.09
N ASP A 185 -18.00 24.64 -3.18
CA ASP A 185 -16.88 24.56 -4.14
C ASP A 185 -15.53 24.14 -3.55
N HIS A 186 -15.56 23.59 -2.34
CA HIS A 186 -14.38 23.02 -1.67
C HIS A 186 -14.01 21.62 -2.18
N TYR A 187 -14.55 21.14 -3.31
CA TYR A 187 -14.39 19.73 -3.74
C TYR A 187 -13.27 19.52 -4.78
N LEU A 188 -12.06 19.72 -4.27
CA LEU A 188 -10.71 19.16 -4.45
C LEU A 188 -10.25 18.34 -5.68
N LEU A 189 -11.12 17.83 -6.55
CA LEU A 189 -10.81 17.19 -7.84
C LEU A 189 -12.12 17.18 -8.65
N GLY A 190 -12.10 17.54 -9.94
CA GLY A 190 -13.30 17.41 -10.78
C GLY A 190 -13.91 16.00 -10.69
N VAL A 191 -15.25 15.87 -10.77
CA VAL A 191 -15.95 14.60 -10.46
C VAL A 191 -15.31 13.41 -11.19
N GLY A 192 -14.94 13.60 -12.45
CA GLY A 192 -14.39 12.52 -13.27
C GLY A 192 -12.96 12.16 -12.92
N SER A 193 -12.22 13.07 -12.30
CA SER A 193 -10.86 12.81 -11.82
C SER A 193 -10.88 11.94 -10.56
N TRP A 194 -11.67 12.28 -9.54
CA TRP A 194 -11.70 11.46 -8.32
C TRP A 194 -12.38 10.11 -8.53
N VAL A 195 -13.42 10.02 -9.37
CA VAL A 195 -14.04 8.72 -9.69
C VAL A 195 -13.04 7.79 -10.37
N ARG A 196 -12.24 8.29 -11.33
CA ARG A 196 -11.16 7.53 -11.97
C ARG A 196 -10.10 7.08 -10.96
N VAL A 197 -9.68 7.97 -10.06
CA VAL A 197 -8.75 7.64 -8.97
C VAL A 197 -9.34 6.57 -8.05
N GLY A 198 -10.63 6.67 -7.71
CA GLY A 198 -11.36 5.69 -6.91
C GLY A 198 -11.40 4.31 -7.56
N MET A 199 -11.70 4.25 -8.86
CA MET A 199 -11.72 2.99 -9.61
C MET A 199 -10.34 2.31 -9.63
N GLN A 200 -9.28 3.06 -9.92
CA GLN A 200 -7.92 2.51 -9.94
C GLN A 200 -7.45 2.08 -8.54
N SER A 201 -7.72 2.90 -7.51
CA SER A 201 -7.40 2.56 -6.12
C SER A 201 -8.12 1.29 -5.65
N LEU A 202 -9.42 1.15 -5.98
CA LEU A 202 -10.19 -0.04 -5.67
C LEU A 202 -9.62 -1.29 -6.35
N TYR A 203 -9.23 -1.17 -7.62
CA TYR A 203 -8.65 -2.28 -8.36
C TYR A 203 -7.28 -2.70 -7.77
N ALA A 204 -6.44 -1.74 -7.37
CA ALA A 204 -5.18 -2.02 -6.67
C ALA A 204 -5.42 -2.76 -5.33
N ILE A 205 -6.38 -2.30 -4.53
CA ILE A 205 -6.75 -2.94 -3.25
C ILE A 205 -7.24 -4.38 -3.48
N LYS A 206 -8.18 -4.56 -4.41
CA LYS A 206 -8.69 -5.89 -4.77
C LYS A 206 -7.55 -6.81 -5.21
N THR A 207 -6.65 -6.31 -6.05
CA THR A 207 -5.51 -7.09 -6.56
C THR A 207 -4.60 -7.53 -5.42
N LEU A 208 -4.24 -6.62 -4.50
CA LEU A 208 -3.45 -6.97 -3.32
C LEU A 208 -4.12 -8.05 -2.46
N HIS A 209 -5.44 -7.94 -2.29
CA HIS A 209 -6.24 -8.93 -1.56
C HIS A 209 -6.27 -10.29 -2.25
N ASP A 210 -6.33 -10.33 -3.59
CA ASP A 210 -6.28 -11.58 -4.35
C ASP A 210 -4.90 -12.25 -4.24
N PHE A 211 -3.83 -11.48 -4.06
CA PHE A 211 -2.48 -11.98 -3.80
C PHE A 211 -2.23 -12.46 -2.35
N GLY A 212 -3.22 -12.43 -1.46
CA GLY A 212 -3.04 -12.95 -0.10
C GLY A 212 -2.86 -11.89 0.99
N PHE A 213 -2.84 -10.59 0.65
CA PHE A 213 -2.43 -9.53 1.58
C PHE A 213 -3.52 -8.50 1.81
N VAL A 214 -3.54 -7.90 3.01
CA VAL A 214 -4.17 -6.61 3.30
C VAL A 214 -3.09 -5.55 3.47
N HIS A 215 -3.37 -4.33 3.03
CA HIS A 215 -2.47 -3.20 3.09
C HIS A 215 -2.31 -2.64 4.50
N ARG A 216 -3.44 -2.37 5.18
CA ARG A 216 -3.55 -1.81 6.55
C ARG A 216 -3.06 -0.38 6.75
N ASP A 217 -2.82 0.34 5.66
CA ASP A 217 -2.40 1.75 5.68
C ASP A 217 -2.87 2.47 4.41
N ILE A 218 -4.13 2.20 4.03
CA ILE A 218 -4.77 2.83 2.88
C ILE A 218 -5.02 4.30 3.22
N LYS A 219 -4.33 5.19 2.51
CA LYS A 219 -4.43 6.66 2.66
C LYS A 219 -3.95 7.37 1.39
N PRO A 220 -4.33 8.64 1.14
CA PRO A 220 -3.97 9.33 -0.10
C PRO A 220 -2.46 9.46 -0.34
N ALA A 221 -1.63 9.45 0.71
CA ALA A 221 -0.17 9.52 0.59
C ALA A 221 0.46 8.24 0.01
N ASN A 222 -0.24 7.10 0.09
CA ASN A 222 0.24 5.80 -0.40
C ASN A 222 -0.26 5.46 -1.81
N PHE A 223 -1.00 6.38 -2.44
CA PHE A 223 -1.38 6.29 -3.84
C PHE A 223 -0.69 7.42 -4.60
N VAL A 224 0.02 7.08 -5.68
CA VAL A 224 0.83 8.00 -6.48
C VAL A 224 0.45 7.91 -7.94
N VAL A 225 0.56 9.01 -8.68
CA VAL A 225 0.48 8.95 -10.14
C VAL A 225 1.77 8.35 -10.71
N GLY A 226 1.68 7.65 -11.83
CA GLY A 226 2.85 7.21 -12.58
C GLY A 226 3.58 8.37 -13.24
N THR A 227 4.68 8.04 -13.93
CA THR A 227 5.47 8.99 -14.72
C THR A 227 5.58 8.49 -16.15
N GLY A 228 5.98 9.36 -17.09
CA GLY A 228 6.16 8.99 -18.50
C GLY A 228 4.89 8.40 -19.13
N GLN A 229 4.98 7.16 -19.59
CA GLN A 229 3.86 6.46 -20.23
C GLN A 229 2.74 6.07 -19.25
N ASP A 230 3.05 5.97 -17.95
CA ASP A 230 2.09 5.57 -16.92
C ASP A 230 1.47 6.79 -16.17
N MET A 231 1.58 8.03 -16.70
CA MET A 231 1.10 9.26 -16.02
C MET A 231 -0.39 9.26 -15.64
N THR A 232 -1.22 8.49 -16.34
CA THR A 232 -2.66 8.36 -16.06
C THR A 232 -2.98 7.20 -15.09
N THR A 233 -1.96 6.45 -14.69
CA THR A 233 -2.08 5.28 -13.81
C THR A 233 -1.78 5.65 -12.37
N ILE A 234 -2.58 5.15 -11.44
CA ILE A 234 -2.34 5.23 -10.00
C ILE A 234 -1.58 3.99 -9.55
N PHE A 235 -0.51 4.17 -8.79
CA PHE A 235 0.24 3.11 -8.14
C PHE A 235 0.04 3.14 -6.64
N MET A 236 -0.02 1.95 -6.04
CA MET A 236 -0.07 1.73 -4.60
C MET A 236 1.36 1.52 -4.06
N LEU A 237 1.71 2.24 -3.01
CA LEU A 237 3.02 2.21 -2.34
C LEU A 237 2.89 1.86 -0.85
N ASP A 238 4.03 1.61 -0.21
CA ASP A 238 4.19 1.43 1.24
C ASP A 238 3.46 0.21 1.83
N PHE A 239 4.00 -0.96 1.47
CA PHE A 239 3.53 -2.24 1.99
C PHE A 239 4.18 -2.64 3.32
N GLY A 240 4.86 -1.71 4.01
CA GLY A 240 5.58 -2.00 5.25
C GLY A 240 4.68 -2.51 6.38
N LEU A 241 3.43 -2.05 6.38
CA LEU A 241 2.39 -2.49 7.30
C LEU A 241 1.53 -3.62 6.75
N SER A 242 1.72 -4.08 5.52
CA SER A 242 0.87 -5.14 4.95
C SER A 242 1.03 -6.48 5.67
N ARG A 243 -0.02 -7.29 5.71
CA ARG A 243 -0.01 -8.63 6.32
C ARG A 243 -0.87 -9.59 5.53
N SER A 244 -0.66 -10.90 5.70
CA SER A 244 -1.56 -11.88 5.13
C SER A 244 -2.98 -11.69 5.69
N TYR A 245 -3.99 -11.73 4.82
CA TYR A 245 -5.38 -11.53 5.21
C TYR A 245 -5.95 -12.69 6.04
N ALA A 246 -5.23 -13.81 6.18
CA ALA A 246 -5.64 -14.96 7.00
C ALA A 246 -5.99 -14.59 8.46
N PHE A 247 -5.50 -13.43 8.95
CA PHE A 247 -5.73 -12.96 10.32
C PHE A 247 -6.21 -11.50 10.40
N LYS A 248 -6.54 -10.85 9.26
CA LYS A 248 -6.83 -9.42 9.17
C LYS A 248 -7.88 -9.12 8.10
N SER A 249 -8.78 -8.18 8.36
CA SER A 249 -9.96 -8.00 7.51
C SER A 249 -9.71 -7.12 6.30
N ARG A 250 -10.11 -7.63 5.13
CA ARG A 250 -10.23 -6.88 3.87
C ARG A 250 -11.19 -5.70 3.98
N ARG A 251 -12.15 -5.76 4.91
CA ARG A 251 -13.13 -4.69 5.13
C ARG A 251 -12.46 -3.42 5.63
N ASP A 252 -11.40 -3.53 6.42
CA ASP A 252 -10.76 -2.38 7.07
C ASP A 252 -10.04 -1.52 6.01
N ASP A 253 -9.38 -2.15 5.03
CA ASP A 253 -8.82 -1.46 3.87
C ASP A 253 -9.90 -0.77 3.02
N LEU A 254 -11.09 -1.38 2.90
CA LEU A 254 -12.21 -0.76 2.19
C LEU A 254 -12.84 0.40 2.96
N TRP A 255 -12.90 0.34 4.29
CA TRP A 255 -13.27 1.51 5.10
C TRP A 255 -12.33 2.68 4.87
N SER A 256 -11.02 2.42 4.90
CA SER A 256 -10.01 3.42 4.56
C SER A 256 -10.15 3.95 3.13
N PHE A 257 -10.48 3.10 2.17
CA PHE A 257 -10.79 3.51 0.80
C PHE A 257 -11.99 4.47 0.74
N PHE A 258 -13.07 4.19 1.47
CA PHE A 258 -14.21 5.10 1.52
C PHE A 258 -13.87 6.44 2.19
N TYR A 259 -12.97 6.47 3.18
CA TYR A 259 -12.47 7.75 3.70
C TYR A 259 -11.75 8.56 2.62
N ILE A 260 -10.96 7.92 1.74
CA ILE A 260 -10.33 8.59 0.59
C ILE A 260 -11.40 9.15 -0.35
N LEU A 261 -12.44 8.38 -0.67
CA LEU A 261 -13.52 8.83 -1.55
C LEU A 261 -14.31 10.00 -0.95
N ILE A 262 -14.66 9.92 0.34
CA ILE A 262 -15.36 10.99 1.07
C ILE A 262 -14.49 12.25 1.08
N GLU A 263 -13.22 12.11 1.43
CA GLU A 263 -12.28 13.24 1.46
C GLU A 263 -12.16 13.91 0.09
N ALA A 264 -12.09 13.12 -0.99
CA ALA A 264 -11.98 13.64 -2.35
C ALA A 264 -13.28 14.27 -2.87
N HIS A 265 -14.43 13.68 -2.54
CA HIS A 265 -15.73 14.11 -3.06
C HIS A 265 -16.33 15.28 -2.28
N CYS A 266 -16.33 15.19 -0.95
CA CYS A 266 -17.05 16.13 -0.09
C CYS A 266 -16.26 16.62 1.13
N GLY A 267 -14.98 16.23 1.26
CA GLY A 267 -14.17 16.47 2.45
C GLY A 267 -14.62 15.61 3.64
N LEU A 268 -13.69 15.35 4.57
CA LEU A 268 -14.00 14.62 5.80
C LEU A 268 -14.63 15.57 6.83
N PRO A 269 -15.59 15.11 7.66
CA PRO A 269 -16.25 15.96 8.65
C PRO A 269 -15.30 16.64 9.65
N TRP A 270 -14.17 15.99 9.95
CA TRP A 270 -13.17 16.45 10.90
C TRP A 270 -11.96 17.15 10.24
N GLN A 271 -12.04 17.50 8.96
CA GLN A 271 -10.88 18.01 8.21
C GLN A 271 -10.29 19.32 8.73
N PHE A 272 -11.07 20.10 9.49
CA PHE A 272 -10.65 21.37 10.08
C PHE A 272 -10.34 21.26 11.59
N GLU A 273 -10.48 20.07 12.18
CA GLU A 273 -10.19 19.85 13.59
C GLU A 273 -8.67 19.75 13.81
N LEU A 274 -8.15 20.64 14.66
CA LEU A 274 -6.72 20.74 14.96
C LEU A 274 -6.36 20.00 16.26
N ASP A 275 -7.30 19.88 17.19
CA ASP A 275 -7.08 19.16 18.44
C ASP A 275 -7.11 17.66 18.22
N ARG A 276 -6.05 16.96 18.65
CA ARG A 276 -5.92 15.52 18.42
C ARG A 276 -6.92 14.69 19.21
N LYS A 277 -7.23 15.09 20.45
CA LYS A 277 -8.16 14.34 21.30
C LYS A 277 -9.57 14.50 20.77
N GLU A 278 -9.92 15.71 20.34
CA GLU A 278 -11.21 16.00 19.75
C GLU A 278 -11.38 15.31 18.38
N LEU A 279 -10.35 15.34 17.54
CA LEU A 279 -10.30 14.59 16.29
C LEU A 279 -10.55 13.09 16.50
N GLU A 280 -9.91 12.49 17.52
CA GLU A 280 -10.12 11.09 17.90
C GLU A 280 -11.56 10.87 18.40
N ARG A 281 -12.07 11.76 19.26
CA ARG A 281 -13.44 11.71 19.77
C ARG A 281 -14.46 11.74 18.63
N ILE A 282 -14.32 12.66 17.68
CA ILE A 282 -15.20 12.77 16.51
C ILE A 282 -15.16 11.48 15.69
N LYS A 283 -13.95 10.97 15.38
CA LYS A 283 -13.80 9.72 14.61
C LYS A 283 -14.44 8.52 15.30
N CYS A 284 -14.40 8.46 16.63
CA CYS A 284 -14.99 7.38 17.40
C CYS A 284 -16.51 7.49 17.57
N THR A 285 -17.09 8.69 17.46
CA THR A 285 -18.51 8.94 17.78
C THR A 285 -19.38 9.24 16.58
N ILE A 286 -18.80 9.60 15.43
CA ILE A 286 -19.55 9.92 14.23
C ILE A 286 -20.34 8.70 13.72
N SER A 287 -21.61 8.91 13.38
CA SER A 287 -22.45 7.86 12.79
C SER A 287 -22.16 7.71 11.28
N ASP A 288 -22.41 6.52 10.74
CA ASP A 288 -22.26 6.27 9.29
C ASP A 288 -23.17 7.17 8.46
N LYS A 289 -24.36 7.49 8.97
CA LYS A 289 -25.30 8.43 8.34
C LYS A 289 -24.69 9.82 8.21
N GLU A 290 -24.03 10.30 9.26
CA GLU A 290 -23.43 11.64 9.29
C GLU A 290 -22.16 11.70 8.45
N LEU A 291 -21.31 10.68 8.56
CA LEU A 291 -20.07 10.54 7.78
C LEU A 291 -20.35 10.53 6.27
N THR A 292 -21.42 9.85 5.86
CA THR A 292 -21.73 9.64 4.44
C THR A 292 -22.79 10.61 3.91
N LYS A 293 -23.25 11.60 4.68
CA LYS A 293 -24.40 12.46 4.34
C LYS A 293 -24.30 13.12 2.96
N ASN A 294 -23.10 13.52 2.57
CA ASN A 294 -22.79 14.21 1.32
C ASN A 294 -22.27 13.28 0.20
N LEU A 295 -22.20 11.97 0.45
CA LEU A 295 -21.86 11.00 -0.61
C LEU A 295 -23.06 10.71 -1.52
N PRO A 296 -22.82 10.38 -2.80
CA PRO A 296 -23.85 9.89 -3.69
C PRO A 296 -24.62 8.71 -3.09
N LYS A 297 -25.95 8.71 -3.24
CA LYS A 297 -26.83 7.74 -2.55
C LYS A 297 -26.40 6.29 -2.74
N ARG A 298 -25.96 5.92 -3.95
CA ARG A 298 -25.49 4.58 -4.28
C ARG A 298 -24.21 4.18 -3.55
N LEU A 299 -23.27 5.10 -3.35
CA LEU A 299 -22.05 4.82 -2.57
C LEU A 299 -22.35 4.63 -1.07
N ARG A 300 -23.39 5.28 -0.53
CA ARG A 300 -23.80 5.09 0.88
C ARG A 300 -24.27 3.66 1.17
N VAL A 301 -24.91 3.02 0.19
CA VAL A 301 -25.32 1.60 0.29
C VAL A 301 -24.07 0.72 0.46
N CYS A 302 -23.07 0.90 -0.40
CA CYS A 302 -21.81 0.14 -0.30
C CYS A 302 -21.12 0.29 1.07
N VAL A 303 -21.14 1.49 1.67
CA VAL A 303 -20.57 1.71 3.02
C VAL A 303 -21.35 0.92 4.08
N SER A 304 -22.68 0.88 3.96
CA SER A 304 -23.54 0.13 4.88
C SER A 304 -23.27 -1.38 4.79
N ASP A 305 -23.09 -1.89 3.58
CA ASP A 305 -22.79 -3.31 3.33
C ASP A 305 -21.45 -3.74 3.97
N LEU A 306 -20.46 -2.82 4.06
CA LEU A 306 -19.18 -3.12 4.73
C LEU A 306 -19.33 -3.47 6.21
N ARG A 307 -20.38 -2.99 6.90
CA ARG A 307 -20.62 -3.32 8.31
C ARG A 307 -21.04 -4.78 8.51
N LEU A 308 -21.61 -5.40 7.48
CA LEU A 308 -22.06 -6.79 7.51
C LEU A 308 -20.91 -7.78 7.31
N LEU A 309 -19.74 -7.31 6.88
CA LEU A 309 -18.59 -8.16 6.60
C LEU A 309 -17.82 -8.50 7.88
N ASP A 310 -17.58 -9.79 8.09
CA ASP A 310 -16.66 -10.28 9.11
C ASP A 310 -15.22 -10.39 8.58
N ILE A 311 -14.34 -11.06 9.33
CA ILE A 311 -12.94 -11.24 8.94
C ILE A 311 -12.76 -12.27 7.80
N TYR A 312 -13.72 -13.16 7.59
CA TYR A 312 -13.69 -14.23 6.59
C TYR A 312 -14.37 -13.81 5.28
N SER A 313 -15.29 -12.86 5.37
CA SER A 313 -16.09 -12.33 4.28
C SER A 313 -15.22 -11.76 3.17
N ARG A 314 -15.57 -12.08 1.92
CA ARG A 314 -14.99 -11.45 0.73
C ARG A 314 -15.88 -10.27 0.34
N PRO A 315 -15.38 -9.03 0.37
CA PRO A 315 -16.15 -7.88 -0.08
C PRO A 315 -16.55 -7.99 -1.55
N ASP A 316 -17.71 -7.45 -1.91
CA ASP A 316 -18.12 -7.32 -3.31
C ASP A 316 -17.47 -6.09 -3.97
N TYR A 317 -16.22 -6.25 -4.40
CA TYR A 317 -15.49 -5.23 -5.15
C TYR A 317 -16.22 -4.82 -6.44
N ALA A 318 -16.95 -5.74 -7.07
CA ALA A 318 -17.62 -5.50 -8.34
C ALA A 318 -18.85 -4.59 -8.15
N ALA A 319 -19.60 -4.74 -7.06
CA ALA A 319 -20.67 -3.81 -6.69
C ALA A 319 -20.13 -2.38 -6.51
N ILE A 320 -19.05 -2.20 -5.75
CA ILE A 320 -18.43 -0.88 -5.54
C ILE A 320 -17.96 -0.30 -6.88
N HIS A 321 -17.30 -1.10 -7.72
CA HIS A 321 -16.82 -0.68 -9.03
C HIS A 321 -17.97 -0.26 -9.97
N ARG A 322 -19.08 -1.01 -9.99
CA ARG A 322 -20.28 -0.67 -10.79
C ARG A 322 -20.83 0.70 -10.40
N VAL A 323 -20.96 0.97 -9.10
CA VAL A 323 -21.42 2.29 -8.63
C VAL A 323 -20.48 3.41 -9.05
N LEU A 324 -19.16 3.21 -8.96
CA LEU A 324 -18.18 4.20 -9.43
C LEU A 324 -18.28 4.43 -10.95
N LEU A 325 -18.46 3.35 -11.72
CA LEU A 325 -18.61 3.44 -13.17
C LEU A 325 -19.87 4.22 -13.56
N GLU A 326 -21.00 3.98 -12.89
CA GLU A 326 -22.24 4.72 -13.10
C GLU A 326 -22.03 6.23 -12.84
N LEU A 327 -21.38 6.59 -11.73
CA LEU A 327 -21.06 7.99 -11.43
C LEU A 327 -20.21 8.64 -12.53
N LYS A 328 -19.23 7.91 -13.08
CA LYS A 328 -18.41 8.38 -14.21
C LYS A 328 -19.26 8.62 -15.47
N THR A 329 -20.19 7.71 -15.76
CA THR A 329 -21.05 7.83 -16.94
C THR A 329 -22.04 9.00 -16.82
N MET A 330 -22.64 9.21 -15.65
CA MET A 330 -23.57 10.32 -15.42
C MET A 330 -22.92 11.69 -15.64
N GLU A 331 -21.66 11.87 -15.22
CA GLU A 331 -20.95 13.12 -15.49
C GLU A 331 -20.60 13.30 -16.98
N SER A 332 -20.30 12.21 -17.69
CA SER A 332 -19.98 12.26 -19.11
C SER A 332 -21.19 12.62 -19.98
N VAL A 333 -22.41 12.36 -19.49
CA VAL A 333 -23.68 12.73 -20.14
C VAL A 333 -24.09 14.18 -19.83
N ASN A 334 -23.63 14.73 -18.69
CA ASN A 334 -23.98 16.08 -18.23
C ASN A 334 -23.00 17.17 -18.70
N ARG A 335 -21.95 16.81 -19.45
CA ARG A 335 -21.02 17.72 -20.12
C ARG A 335 -21.27 17.68 -21.62
#